data_AF-A0A7W9UTQ8-F1
#
_entry.id   AF-A0A7W9UTQ8-F1
#
_cell.length_a   1.000
_cell.length_b   1.000
_cell.length_c   1.000
_cell.angle_alpha   90.00
_cell.angle_beta   90.00
_cell.angle_gamma   90.00
#
_symmetry.space_group_name_H-M   'P 1'
#
loop_
_entity.id
_entity.type
_entity.pdbx_description
1 polymer ?
#
loop_
_entity_poly.entity_id
_entity_poly.type
_entity_poly.pdbx_seq_one_letter_code
_entity_poly.pdbx_strand_id
1 'polypeptide(L)'
;MTGSTPTARPRDGKARKRDLRSRPFPALGTRTPADRLEAVEALRAWAEQEAEDAIEWYLADKRLKRLGSRAVRGLMIILATAGTVLPLAGAALDERIQGWGYVFLAAAAGCKGFDHFFGLSTAWMRDITAAQALRGELNEFRLAWSAELLREATGEPEQAVIARRMKLVGGLVAKVRARLDTETSDWTQEFRAGLQQIQEQTVTLPAPREAGAAPER
;
A
#
# COMPACT_ATOMS: atom_id res chain seq x y z
N MET A 1 31.45 -20.75 44.38
CA MET A 1 30.10 -21.03 43.84
C MET A 1 29.76 -19.93 42.83
N THR A 2 29.97 -20.22 41.55
CA THR A 2 29.79 -19.28 40.43
C THR A 2 28.42 -19.51 39.80
N GLY A 3 27.48 -18.59 40.00
CA GLY A 3 26.18 -18.60 39.32
C GLY A 3 26.24 -17.76 38.06
N SER A 4 26.32 -18.41 36.90
CA SER A 4 26.17 -17.77 35.59
C SER A 4 24.69 -17.67 35.23
N THR A 5 24.14 -16.46 35.25
CA THR A 5 22.78 -16.19 34.74
C THR A 5 22.85 -16.05 33.22
N PRO A 6 22.08 -16.82 32.43
CA PRO A 6 22.04 -16.64 30.98
C PRO A 6 21.12 -15.45 30.65
N THR A 7 21.72 -14.35 30.17
CA THR A 7 20.98 -13.21 29.63
C THR A 7 20.19 -13.63 28.40
N ALA A 8 18.87 -13.77 28.55
CA ALA A 8 17.95 -13.96 27.45
C ALA A 8 18.01 -12.74 26.50
N ARG A 9 18.40 -12.96 25.24
CA ARG A 9 18.22 -11.95 24.18
C ARG A 9 16.73 -11.81 23.86
N PRO A 10 16.17 -10.60 23.82
CA PRO A 10 14.82 -10.43 23.31
C PRO A 10 14.83 -10.66 21.79
N ARG A 11 14.06 -11.66 21.34
CA ARG A 11 13.75 -11.89 19.91
C ARG A 11 12.57 -11.01 19.50
N ASP A 12 12.78 -9.70 19.40
CA ASP A 12 11.75 -8.76 18.95
C ASP A 12 11.99 -8.35 17.49
N GLY A 13 11.97 -9.34 16.58
CA GLY A 13 12.40 -9.14 15.18
C GLY A 13 11.29 -9.09 14.13
N LYS A 14 10.02 -9.38 14.45
CA LYS A 14 8.98 -9.57 13.41
C LYS A 14 7.70 -8.75 13.58
N ALA A 15 7.38 -8.26 14.78
CA ALA A 15 6.12 -7.53 15.01
C ALA A 15 6.20 -6.02 14.73
N ARG A 16 7.40 -5.45 14.57
CA ARG A 16 7.62 -3.99 14.42
C ARG A 16 7.55 -3.49 12.97
N LYS A 17 7.35 -4.38 11.99
CA LYS A 17 7.37 -4.11 10.53
C LYS A 17 6.09 -3.47 9.95
N ARG A 18 5.11 -3.08 10.78
CA ARG A 18 3.78 -2.65 10.27
C ARG A 18 3.65 -1.14 10.02
N ASP A 19 4.35 -0.31 10.79
CA ASP A 19 4.29 1.13 10.61
C ASP A 19 5.57 1.59 9.90
N LEU A 20 5.41 2.38 8.84
CA LEU A 20 6.50 3.08 8.17
C LEU A 20 7.00 4.19 9.11
N ARG A 21 7.85 3.82 10.07
CA ARG A 21 8.48 4.77 11.00
C ARG A 21 9.80 5.23 10.43
N SER A 22 10.02 6.53 10.45
CA SER A 22 11.31 7.12 10.11
C SER A 22 12.41 6.49 10.97
N ARG A 23 13.44 5.93 10.32
CA ARG A 23 14.57 5.37 11.06
C ARG A 23 15.26 6.47 11.88
N PRO A 24 15.80 6.11 13.06
CA PRO A 24 16.59 7.06 13.84
C PRO A 24 17.78 7.54 13.00
N PHE A 25 18.01 8.84 13.02
CA PHE A 25 19.12 9.45 12.30
C PHE A 25 20.46 8.91 12.83
N PRO A 26 21.42 8.54 11.96
CA PRO A 26 22.68 7.96 12.39
C PRO A 26 23.50 8.98 13.21
N ALA A 27 24.22 8.50 14.22
CA ALA A 27 25.20 9.32 14.93
C ALA A 27 26.38 9.60 14.00
N LEU A 28 26.74 10.88 13.84
CA LEU A 28 27.78 11.31 12.91
C LEU A 28 29.03 11.80 13.66
N GLY A 29 30.19 11.26 13.31
CA GLY A 29 31.48 11.81 13.69
C GLY A 29 31.92 12.89 12.72
N THR A 30 32.51 13.99 13.20
CA THR A 30 33.01 15.08 12.35
C THR A 30 34.40 15.57 12.74
N ARG A 31 35.05 14.91 13.71
CA ARG A 31 36.28 15.39 14.33
C ARG A 31 37.47 15.24 13.41
N THR A 32 37.57 14.12 12.71
CA THR A 32 38.64 13.86 11.73
C THR A 32 38.11 13.91 10.29
N PRO A 33 38.98 14.13 9.28
CA PRO A 33 38.60 13.97 7.88
C PRO A 33 38.05 12.58 7.56
N ALA A 34 38.61 11.53 8.17
CA ALA A 34 38.10 10.17 8.01
C ALA A 34 36.68 10.02 8.59
N ASP A 35 36.43 10.59 9.77
CA ASP A 35 35.10 10.56 10.41
C ASP A 35 34.05 11.22 9.53
N ARG A 36 34.38 12.34 8.86
CA ARG A 36 33.45 13.05 7.98
C ARG A 36 33.07 12.23 6.76
N LEU A 37 34.03 11.49 6.19
CA LEU A 37 33.77 10.58 5.06
C LEU A 37 32.89 9.41 5.51
N GLU A 38 33.20 8.81 6.67
CA GLU A 38 32.39 7.74 7.27
C GLU A 38 30.97 8.21 7.59
N ALA A 39 30.81 9.43 8.12
CA ALA A 39 29.51 10.04 8.39
C ALA A 39 28.67 10.17 7.11
N VAL A 40 29.28 10.58 6.00
CA VAL A 40 28.60 10.70 4.70
C VAL A 40 28.19 9.33 4.15
N GLU A 41 29.01 8.30 4.32
CA GLU A 41 28.66 6.92 3.95
C GLU A 41 27.54 6.33 4.82
N ALA A 42 27.59 6.59 6.14
CA ALA A 42 26.53 6.21 7.06
C ALA A 42 25.19 6.88 6.69
N LEU A 43 25.23 8.14 6.25
CA LEU A 43 24.05 8.85 5.76
C LEU A 43 23.50 8.29 4.45
N ARG A 44 24.39 7.91 3.52
CA ARG A 44 23.98 7.18 2.31
C ARG A 44 23.27 5.88 2.70
N ALA A 45 23.89 5.06 3.53
CA ALA A 45 23.34 3.77 3.92
C ALA A 45 21.98 3.91 4.63
N TRP A 46 21.85 4.91 5.50
CA TRP A 46 20.59 5.25 6.14
C TRP A 46 19.52 5.66 5.11
N ALA A 47 19.84 6.52 4.14
CA ALA A 47 18.89 6.97 3.13
C ALA A 47 18.47 5.85 2.17
N GLU A 48 19.40 4.98 1.74
CA GLU A 48 19.08 3.80 0.94
C GLU A 48 18.14 2.85 1.70
N GLN A 49 18.43 2.61 2.98
CA GLN A 49 17.59 1.75 3.83
C GLN A 49 16.20 2.33 4.07
N GLU A 50 16.06 3.64 4.29
CA GLU A 50 14.75 4.29 4.44
C GLU A 50 13.91 4.11 3.16
N ALA A 51 14.52 4.26 1.98
CA ALA A 51 13.85 4.02 0.70
C ALA A 51 13.46 2.54 0.52
N GLU A 52 14.35 1.61 0.88
CA GLU A 52 14.08 0.17 0.81
C GLU A 52 12.98 -0.28 1.76
N ASP A 53 12.98 0.24 3.00
CA ASP A 53 11.93 -0.02 3.98
C ASP A 53 10.58 0.50 3.47
N ALA A 54 10.56 1.68 2.84
CA ALA A 54 9.35 2.21 2.23
C ALA A 54 8.84 1.33 1.08
N ILE A 55 9.73 0.87 0.20
CA ILE A 55 9.41 -0.07 -0.87
C ILE A 55 8.88 -1.39 -0.27
N GLU A 56 9.53 -1.93 0.77
CA GLU A 56 9.09 -3.18 1.42
C GLU A 56 7.71 -2.99 2.04
N TRP A 57 7.44 -1.87 2.70
CA TRP A 57 6.13 -1.56 3.27
C TRP A 57 5.01 -1.55 2.21
N TYR A 58 5.21 -0.85 1.09
CA TYR A 58 4.27 -0.86 -0.05
C TYR A 58 4.09 -2.26 -0.69
N LEU A 59 5.01 -3.20 -0.43
CA LEU A 59 4.95 -4.56 -0.95
C LEU A 59 4.49 -5.60 0.08
N ALA A 60 4.68 -5.36 1.38
CA ALA A 60 4.45 -6.32 2.47
C ALA A 60 2.95 -6.57 2.73
N ASP A 61 2.09 -5.59 2.45
CA ASP A 61 0.64 -5.69 2.61
C ASP A 61 -0.04 -6.64 1.59
N LYS A 62 0.73 -7.18 0.62
CA LYS A 62 0.19 -7.78 -0.61
C LYS A 62 -0.18 -9.26 -0.56
N ARG A 63 0.11 -10.03 0.51
CA ARG A 63 -0.19 -11.48 0.52
C ARG A 63 -1.59 -11.82 1.05
N LEU A 64 -2.02 -11.19 2.14
CA LEU A 64 -3.33 -11.46 2.75
C LEU A 64 -4.47 -10.87 1.93
N LYS A 65 -4.27 -9.70 1.29
CA LYS A 65 -5.25 -9.07 0.39
C LYS A 65 -5.38 -9.78 -0.98
N ARG A 66 -4.29 -10.39 -1.50
CA ARG A 66 -4.29 -11.19 -2.75
C ARG A 66 -5.18 -12.44 -2.67
N LEU A 67 -5.17 -13.11 -1.53
CA LEU A 67 -6.00 -14.29 -1.28
C LEU A 67 -7.46 -13.91 -1.13
N GLY A 68 -7.76 -12.77 -0.50
CA GLY A 68 -9.11 -12.22 -0.41
C GLY A 68 -9.74 -11.99 -1.79
N SER A 69 -9.10 -11.21 -2.67
CA SER A 69 -9.69 -10.87 -3.98
C SER A 69 -9.83 -12.08 -4.92
N ARG A 70 -8.87 -13.01 -4.93
CA ARG A 70 -8.97 -14.22 -5.78
C ARG A 70 -9.99 -15.21 -5.24
N ALA A 71 -10.14 -15.31 -3.91
CA ALA A 71 -11.19 -16.11 -3.29
C ALA A 71 -12.58 -15.53 -3.61
N VAL A 72 -12.76 -14.22 -3.56
CA VAL A 72 -14.04 -13.55 -3.90
C VAL A 72 -14.40 -13.73 -5.37
N ARG A 73 -13.43 -13.62 -6.30
CA ARG A 73 -13.68 -13.89 -7.72
C ARG A 73 -14.01 -15.35 -8.02
N GLY A 74 -13.28 -16.27 -7.39
CA GLY A 74 -13.56 -17.71 -7.50
C GLY A 74 -14.96 -18.03 -6.96
N LEU A 75 -15.31 -17.46 -5.81
CA LEU A 75 -16.63 -17.59 -5.19
C LEU A 75 -17.73 -17.01 -6.09
N MET A 76 -17.52 -15.85 -6.70
CA MET A 76 -18.50 -15.24 -7.62
C MET A 76 -18.77 -16.12 -8.84
N ILE A 77 -17.74 -16.68 -9.47
CA ILE A 77 -17.91 -17.60 -10.61
C ILE A 77 -18.66 -18.85 -10.15
N ILE A 78 -18.29 -19.44 -9.01
CA ILE A 78 -18.96 -20.64 -8.48
C ILE A 78 -20.44 -20.36 -8.19
N LEU A 79 -20.77 -19.24 -7.51
CA LEU A 79 -22.17 -18.90 -7.22
C LEU A 79 -22.96 -18.49 -8.47
N ALA A 80 -22.36 -17.76 -9.41
CA ALA A 80 -23.03 -17.42 -10.67
C ALA A 80 -23.33 -18.67 -11.52
N THR A 81 -22.38 -19.62 -11.57
CA THR A 81 -22.56 -20.88 -12.30
C THR A 81 -23.57 -21.79 -11.59
N ALA A 82 -23.52 -21.87 -10.26
CA ALA A 82 -24.54 -22.60 -9.49
C ALA A 82 -25.93 -21.97 -9.65
N GLY A 83 -26.03 -20.64 -9.62
CA GLY A 83 -27.28 -19.89 -9.79
C GLY A 83 -27.92 -20.00 -11.17
N THR A 84 -27.15 -20.30 -12.23
CA THR A 84 -27.69 -20.56 -13.57
C THR A 84 -28.01 -22.04 -13.80
N VAL A 85 -27.20 -22.95 -13.28
CA VAL A 85 -27.36 -24.41 -13.50
C VAL A 85 -28.47 -25.01 -12.62
N LEU A 86 -28.63 -24.57 -11.37
CA LEU A 86 -29.67 -25.10 -10.47
C LEU A 86 -31.12 -24.86 -10.93
N PRO A 87 -31.54 -23.69 -11.42
CA PRO A 87 -32.90 -23.50 -11.91
C PRO A 87 -33.19 -24.32 -13.18
N LEU A 88 -32.19 -24.59 -14.02
CA LEU A 88 -32.30 -25.49 -15.18
C LEU A 88 -32.44 -26.97 -14.75
N ALA A 89 -31.79 -27.38 -13.66
CA ALA A 89 -31.93 -28.71 -13.09
C ALA A 89 -33.25 -28.90 -12.32
N GLY A 90 -33.72 -27.87 -11.61
CA GLY A 90 -35.00 -27.89 -10.89
C GLY A 90 -36.20 -28.03 -11.82
N ALA A 91 -36.14 -27.42 -13.01
CA ALA A 91 -37.16 -27.57 -14.06
C ALA A 91 -37.30 -29.01 -14.59
N ALA A 92 -36.31 -29.87 -14.36
CA ALA A 92 -36.30 -31.26 -14.80
C ALA A 92 -36.41 -32.30 -13.66
N LEU A 93 -36.25 -31.92 -12.39
CA LEU A 93 -36.17 -32.87 -11.27
C LEU A 93 -37.03 -32.56 -10.01
N ASP A 94 -37.28 -31.30 -9.59
CA ASP A 94 -38.16 -30.97 -8.44
C ASP A 94 -38.34 -29.44 -8.18
N GLU A 95 -39.55 -28.98 -7.78
CA GLU A 95 -39.87 -27.55 -7.54
C GLU A 95 -39.10 -26.93 -6.36
N ARG A 96 -38.70 -27.74 -5.37
CA ARG A 96 -38.02 -27.27 -4.15
C ARG A 96 -36.62 -26.68 -4.40
N ILE A 97 -36.02 -26.98 -5.55
CA ILE A 97 -34.69 -26.51 -5.96
C ILE A 97 -34.76 -25.13 -6.64
N GLN A 98 -35.92 -24.78 -7.19
CA GLN A 98 -36.13 -23.55 -7.98
C GLN A 98 -35.97 -22.27 -7.15
N GLY A 99 -36.34 -22.30 -5.86
CA GLY A 99 -36.26 -21.13 -4.97
C GLY A 99 -34.84 -20.65 -4.64
N TRP A 100 -33.83 -21.52 -4.75
CA TRP A 100 -32.45 -21.18 -4.39
C TRP A 100 -31.70 -20.44 -5.51
N GLY A 101 -32.17 -20.50 -6.75
CA GLY A 101 -31.51 -19.85 -7.90
C GLY A 101 -31.40 -18.32 -7.75
N TYR A 102 -32.46 -17.68 -7.22
CA TYR A 102 -32.46 -16.24 -6.93
C TYR A 102 -31.51 -15.87 -5.78
N VAL A 103 -31.29 -16.76 -4.81
CA VAL A 103 -30.33 -16.56 -3.71
C VAL A 103 -28.90 -16.56 -4.24
N PHE A 104 -28.57 -17.46 -5.17
CA PHE A 104 -27.27 -17.49 -5.84
C PHE A 104 -27.03 -16.27 -6.74
N LEU A 105 -28.06 -15.80 -7.45
CA LEU A 105 -27.99 -14.56 -8.25
C LEU A 105 -27.80 -13.32 -7.36
N ALA A 106 -28.55 -13.21 -6.25
CA ALA A 106 -28.39 -12.13 -5.28
C ALA A 106 -26.99 -12.14 -4.64
N ALA A 107 -26.44 -13.33 -4.36
CA ALA A 107 -25.10 -13.46 -3.86
C ALA A 107 -24.02 -13.13 -4.91
N ALA A 108 -24.24 -13.44 -6.20
CA ALA A 108 -23.36 -13.03 -7.29
C ALA A 108 -23.37 -11.49 -7.50
N ALA A 109 -24.54 -10.85 -7.42
CA ALA A 109 -24.68 -9.40 -7.44
C ALA A 109 -24.01 -8.75 -6.22
N GLY A 110 -24.17 -9.34 -5.04
CA GLY A 110 -23.47 -8.95 -3.81
C GLY A 110 -21.95 -9.06 -3.94
N CYS A 111 -21.44 -10.13 -4.57
CA CYS A 111 -20.00 -10.29 -4.84
C CYS A 111 -19.46 -9.26 -5.85
N LYS A 112 -20.24 -8.89 -6.88
CA LYS A 112 -19.88 -7.82 -7.83
C LYS A 112 -19.84 -6.45 -7.14
N GLY A 113 -20.82 -6.18 -6.28
CA GLY A 113 -20.81 -5.03 -5.39
C GLY A 113 -19.57 -5.05 -4.50
N PHE A 114 -19.19 -6.19 -3.95
CA PHE A 114 -18.00 -6.36 -3.12
C PHE A 114 -16.69 -6.10 -3.90
N ASP A 115 -16.48 -6.64 -5.10
CA ASP A 115 -15.28 -6.36 -5.93
C ASP A 115 -15.16 -4.86 -6.28
N HIS A 116 -16.31 -4.19 -6.48
CA HIS A 116 -16.38 -2.76 -6.77
C HIS A 116 -16.17 -1.88 -5.53
N PHE A 117 -16.82 -2.20 -4.40
CA PHE A 117 -16.72 -1.45 -3.14
C PHE A 117 -15.36 -1.60 -2.47
N PHE A 118 -14.67 -2.72 -2.68
CA PHE A 118 -13.42 -2.95 -1.96
C PHE A 118 -12.21 -2.20 -2.55
N GLY A 119 -12.27 -1.66 -3.78
CA GLY A 119 -11.18 -0.83 -4.34
C GLY A 119 -9.79 -1.50 -4.31
N LEU A 120 -9.74 -2.81 -4.09
CA LEU A 120 -8.53 -3.56 -3.76
C LEU A 120 -7.60 -3.70 -4.97
N SER A 121 -8.17 -3.71 -6.18
CA SER A 121 -7.40 -3.70 -7.43
C SER A 121 -6.76 -2.33 -7.68
N THR A 122 -7.48 -1.24 -7.43
CA THR A 122 -6.99 0.14 -7.59
C THR A 122 -5.92 0.48 -6.56
N ALA A 123 -6.19 0.20 -5.29
CA ALA A 123 -5.23 0.42 -4.21
C ALA A 123 -3.95 -0.40 -4.42
N TRP A 124 -4.07 -1.67 -4.83
CA TRP A 124 -2.91 -2.52 -5.14
C TRP A 124 -2.08 -1.99 -6.31
N MET A 125 -2.73 -1.53 -7.37
CA MET A 125 -2.03 -0.98 -8.53
C MET A 125 -1.34 0.34 -8.16
N ARG A 126 -1.97 1.18 -7.33
CA ARG A 126 -1.37 2.39 -6.76
C ARG A 126 -0.14 2.06 -5.91
N ASP A 127 -0.23 1.09 -5.01
CA ASP A 127 0.90 0.63 -4.18
C ASP A 127 2.04 0.05 -5.01
N ILE A 128 1.74 -0.66 -6.12
CA ILE A 128 2.77 -1.12 -7.06
C ILE A 128 3.43 0.07 -7.74
N THR A 129 2.66 1.00 -8.26
CA THR A 129 3.18 2.17 -8.95
C THR A 129 4.06 3.01 -8.03
N ALA A 130 3.65 3.22 -6.78
CA ALA A 130 4.45 3.90 -5.76
C ALA A 130 5.76 3.16 -5.47
N ALA A 131 5.71 1.83 -5.27
CA ALA A 131 6.91 1.02 -5.05
C ALA A 131 7.87 1.04 -6.25
N GLN A 132 7.36 1.01 -7.49
CA GLN A 132 8.19 1.08 -8.70
C GLN A 132 8.81 2.46 -8.88
N ALA A 133 8.06 3.53 -8.60
CA ALA A 133 8.60 4.89 -8.60
C ALA A 133 9.75 5.02 -7.59
N LEU A 134 9.54 4.59 -6.33
CA LEU A 134 10.60 4.61 -5.31
C LEU A 134 11.83 3.79 -5.70
N ARG A 135 11.65 2.64 -6.35
CA ARG A 135 12.77 1.86 -6.91
C ARG A 135 13.53 2.61 -7.99
N GLY A 136 12.82 3.31 -8.87
CA GLY A 136 13.42 4.18 -9.89
C GLY A 136 14.28 5.26 -9.25
N GLU A 137 13.73 5.97 -8.25
CA GLU A 137 14.43 7.04 -7.52
C GLU A 137 15.67 6.53 -6.76
N LEU A 138 15.56 5.37 -6.11
CA LEU A 138 16.69 4.72 -5.44
C LEU A 138 17.79 4.33 -6.43
N ASN A 139 17.40 3.81 -7.60
CA ASN A 139 18.36 3.42 -8.63
C ASN A 139 19.05 4.65 -9.25
N GLU A 140 18.31 5.73 -9.51
CA GLU A 140 18.87 7.01 -9.95
C GLU A 140 19.89 7.55 -8.95
N PHE A 141 19.56 7.54 -7.66
CA PHE A 141 20.49 7.92 -6.59
C PHE A 141 21.76 7.05 -6.59
N ARG A 142 21.62 5.72 -6.68
CA ARG A 142 22.77 4.79 -6.70
C ARG A 142 23.69 5.04 -7.90
N LEU A 143 23.12 5.31 -9.06
CA LEU A 143 23.87 5.67 -10.27
C LEU A 143 24.58 7.01 -10.11
N ALA A 144 23.89 8.05 -9.62
CA ALA A 144 24.47 9.36 -9.37
C ALA A 144 25.60 9.29 -8.32
N TRP A 145 25.41 8.49 -7.27
CA TRP A 145 26.44 8.25 -6.26
C TRP A 145 27.67 7.56 -6.86
N SER A 146 27.46 6.52 -7.66
CA SER A 146 28.55 5.80 -8.33
C SER A 146 29.32 6.70 -9.31
N ALA A 147 28.61 7.59 -10.01
CA ALA A 147 29.24 8.60 -10.86
C ALA A 147 30.10 9.59 -10.06
N GLU A 148 29.65 10.04 -8.88
CA GLU A 148 30.45 10.90 -7.99
C GLU A 148 31.67 10.15 -7.41
N LEU A 149 31.59 8.84 -7.17
CA LEU A 149 32.73 8.03 -6.73
C LEU A 149 33.79 7.85 -7.83
N LEU A 150 33.37 7.70 -9.08
CA LEU A 150 34.26 7.56 -10.24
C LEU A 150 34.87 8.90 -10.70
N ARG A 151 34.37 10.01 -10.17
CA ARG A 151 34.86 11.34 -10.53
C ARG A 151 36.26 11.53 -9.96
N GLU A 152 37.22 11.82 -10.84
CA GLU A 152 38.56 12.23 -10.40
C GLU A 152 38.46 13.56 -9.62
N ALA A 153 38.68 13.49 -8.31
CA ALA A 153 38.60 14.64 -7.41
C ALA A 153 39.97 15.30 -7.15
N THR A 154 40.94 15.10 -8.06
CA THR A 154 42.33 15.53 -7.87
C THR A 154 42.39 17.04 -7.65
N GLY A 155 42.79 17.46 -6.44
CA GLY A 155 42.96 18.86 -6.06
C GLY A 155 41.67 19.57 -5.61
N GLU A 156 40.54 18.88 -5.52
CA GLU A 156 39.30 19.49 -5.06
C GLU A 156 39.20 19.51 -3.52
N PRO A 157 38.71 20.60 -2.90
CA PRO A 157 38.52 20.64 -1.45
C PRO A 157 37.52 19.58 -0.98
N GLU A 158 37.89 18.86 0.09
CA GLU A 158 37.06 17.83 0.73
C GLU A 158 35.62 18.31 1.00
N GLN A 159 35.47 19.58 1.40
CA GLN A 159 34.17 20.18 1.70
C GLN A 159 33.25 20.24 0.47
N ALA A 160 33.80 20.45 -0.73
CA ALA A 160 33.00 20.46 -1.96
C ALA A 160 32.49 19.06 -2.32
N VAL A 161 33.34 18.04 -2.13
CA VAL A 161 32.97 16.63 -2.31
C VAL A 161 31.86 16.23 -1.32
N ILE A 162 32.04 16.57 -0.04
CA ILE A 162 31.04 16.32 1.00
C ILE A 162 29.72 17.03 0.67
N ALA A 163 29.77 18.31 0.26
CA ALA A 163 28.57 19.08 -0.07
C ALA A 163 27.77 18.45 -1.23
N ARG A 164 28.44 17.99 -2.29
CA ARG A 164 27.77 17.29 -3.40
C ARG A 164 27.16 15.96 -2.98
N ARG A 165 27.90 15.14 -2.22
CA ARG A 165 27.37 13.87 -1.69
C ARG A 165 26.17 14.09 -0.78
N MET A 166 26.22 15.10 0.09
CA MET A 166 25.09 15.50 0.93
C MET A 166 23.88 15.97 0.11
N LYS A 167 24.10 16.67 -1.01
CA LYS A 167 23.03 17.05 -1.93
C LYS A 167 22.34 15.83 -2.54
N LEU A 168 23.08 14.80 -2.92
CA LEU A 168 22.51 13.54 -3.42
C LEU A 168 21.65 12.85 -2.36
N VAL A 169 22.19 12.72 -1.13
CA VAL A 169 21.45 12.09 0.00
C VAL A 169 20.19 12.87 0.32
N GLY A 170 20.29 14.20 0.46
CA GLY A 170 19.14 15.06 0.72
C GLY A 170 18.10 15.00 -0.40
N GLY A 171 18.55 14.90 -1.66
CA GLY A 171 17.68 14.69 -2.81
C GLY A 171 16.86 13.41 -2.72
N LEU A 172 17.50 12.27 -2.43
CA LEU A 172 16.77 11.00 -2.26
C LEU A 172 15.74 11.08 -1.14
N VAL A 173 16.13 11.58 0.03
CA VAL A 173 15.24 11.71 1.20
C VAL A 173 14.04 12.61 0.89
N ALA A 174 14.26 13.73 0.20
CA ALA A 174 13.20 14.64 -0.20
C ALA A 174 12.24 13.97 -1.20
N LYS A 175 12.74 13.24 -2.19
CA LYS A 175 11.90 12.51 -3.17
C LYS A 175 11.07 11.41 -2.49
N VAL A 176 11.65 10.66 -1.55
CA VAL A 176 10.92 9.65 -0.75
C VAL A 176 9.80 10.31 0.05
N ARG A 177 10.08 11.41 0.75
CA ARG A 177 9.05 12.16 1.52
C ARG A 177 7.96 12.74 0.65
N ALA A 178 8.33 13.38 -0.46
CA ALA A 178 7.36 13.94 -1.40
C ALA A 178 6.39 12.87 -1.91
N ARG A 179 6.87 11.64 -2.16
CA ARG A 179 6.01 10.53 -2.57
C ARG A 179 5.00 10.14 -1.50
N LEU A 180 5.41 10.11 -0.23
CA LEU A 180 4.51 9.83 0.90
C LEU A 180 3.46 10.94 1.08
N ASP A 181 3.87 12.20 0.90
CA ASP A 181 2.98 13.36 1.02
C ASP A 181 1.95 13.42 -0.12
N THR A 182 2.37 13.16 -1.36
CA THR A 182 1.45 13.07 -2.51
C THR A 182 0.38 12.01 -2.29
N GLU A 183 0.77 10.81 -1.86
CA GLU A 183 -0.20 9.73 -1.60
C GLU A 183 -1.17 10.07 -0.46
N THR A 184 -0.70 10.77 0.58
CA THR A 184 -1.57 11.23 1.67
C THR A 184 -2.60 12.25 1.16
N SER A 185 -2.16 13.15 0.27
CA SER A 185 -3.03 14.16 -0.33
C SER A 185 -4.05 13.55 -1.30
N ASP A 186 -3.65 12.57 -2.09
CA ASP A 186 -4.49 11.87 -3.06
C ASP A 186 -5.54 11.04 -2.31
N TRP A 187 -5.14 10.32 -1.25
CA TRP A 187 -6.07 9.59 -0.39
C TRP A 187 -7.10 10.51 0.28
N THR A 188 -6.68 11.69 0.75
CA THR A 188 -7.59 12.67 1.35
C THR A 188 -8.61 13.21 0.34
N GLN A 189 -8.19 13.43 -0.92
CA GLN A 189 -9.08 13.88 -1.99
C GLN A 189 -10.08 12.79 -2.39
N GLU A 190 -9.62 11.56 -2.60
CA GLU A 190 -10.48 10.42 -2.89
C GLU A 190 -11.51 10.18 -1.78
N PHE A 191 -11.08 10.28 -0.52
CA PHE A 191 -11.98 10.13 0.62
C PHE A 191 -13.05 11.23 0.66
N ARG A 192 -12.67 12.49 0.40
CA ARG A 192 -13.63 13.61 0.30
C ARG A 192 -14.63 13.42 -0.84
N ALA A 193 -14.16 13.00 -2.01
CA ALA A 193 -15.03 12.71 -3.16
C ALA A 193 -16.03 11.59 -2.84
N GLY A 194 -15.57 10.52 -2.16
CA GLY A 194 -16.45 9.44 -1.71
C GLY A 194 -17.53 9.91 -0.72
N LEU A 195 -17.18 10.78 0.23
CA LEU A 195 -18.16 11.37 1.16
C LEU A 195 -19.20 12.23 0.43
N GLN A 196 -18.78 13.02 -0.57
CA GLN A 196 -19.70 13.84 -1.37
C GLN A 196 -20.67 12.98 -2.18
N GLN A 197 -20.19 11.92 -2.82
CA GLN A 197 -21.05 11.00 -3.58
C GLN A 197 -22.10 10.31 -2.69
N ILE A 198 -21.74 9.94 -1.45
CA ILE A 198 -22.69 9.37 -0.48
C ILE A 198 -23.75 10.39 -0.07
N GLN A 199 -23.36 11.65 0.16
CA GLN A 199 -24.29 12.73 0.49
C GLN A 199 -25.28 13.00 -0.65
N GLU A 200 -24.80 13.07 -1.89
CA GLU A 200 -25.64 13.27 -3.07
C GLU A 200 -26.66 12.13 -3.26
N GLN A 201 -26.22 10.88 -3.11
CA GLN A 201 -27.09 9.69 -3.21
C GLN A 201 -28.13 9.63 -2.08
N THR A 202 -27.79 10.10 -0.88
CA THR A 202 -28.71 10.15 0.26
C THR A 202 -29.82 11.20 0.05
N VAL A 203 -29.52 12.30 -0.66
CA VAL A 203 -30.49 13.34 -1.02
C VAL A 203 -31.40 12.91 -2.18
N THR A 204 -30.99 11.92 -2.99
CA THR A 204 -31.77 11.46 -4.16
C THR A 204 -32.77 10.33 -3.87
N LEU A 205 -32.83 9.80 -2.64
CA LEU A 205 -33.88 8.84 -2.26
C LEU A 205 -35.24 9.54 -2.28
N PRO A 206 -36.17 9.19 -3.19
CA PRO A 206 -37.47 9.83 -3.24
C PRO A 206 -38.22 9.50 -1.94
N ALA A 207 -38.83 10.52 -1.33
CA ALA A 207 -39.72 10.33 -0.19
C ALA A 207 -40.75 9.22 -0.52
N PRO A 208 -41.10 8.33 0.43
CA PRO A 208 -42.12 7.32 0.20
C PRO A 208 -43.34 8.01 -0.39
N ARG A 209 -43.75 7.63 -1.61
CA ARG A 209 -45.06 8.04 -2.14
C ARG A 209 -46.07 7.59 -1.10
N GLU A 210 -46.68 8.53 -0.41
CA GLU A 210 -47.84 8.24 0.41
C GLU A 210 -48.82 7.47 -0.48
N ALA A 211 -49.10 6.22 -0.08
CA ALA A 211 -50.09 5.39 -0.74
C ALA A 211 -51.42 6.14 -0.61
N GLY A 212 -51.78 6.82 -1.71
CA GLY A 212 -53.02 7.57 -1.82
C GLY A 212 -54.19 6.68 -1.43
N ALA A 213 -55.03 7.25 -0.57
CA ALA A 213 -56.23 6.69 -0.01
C ALA A 213 -57.06 5.89 -1.04
N ALA A 214 -57.52 4.73 -0.60
CA ALA A 214 -58.55 3.97 -1.27
C ALA A 214 -59.81 4.84 -1.47
N PRO A 215 -60.41 4.89 -2.68
CA PRO A 215 -61.74 5.43 -2.82
C PRO A 215 -62.74 4.36 -2.36
N GLU A 216 -63.48 4.65 -1.29
CA GLU A 216 -64.77 4.01 -1.07
C GLU A 216 -65.75 4.45 -2.17
N ARG A 217 -66.16 3.52 -3.03
CA ARG A 217 -67.55 3.18 -3.38
C ARG A 217 -67.61 2.38 -4.68
#